data_AF-A0A8S3ZVQ5-F1
#
_entry.id   AF-A0A8S3ZVQ5-F1
#
_cell.length_a   1.000
_cell.length_b   1.000
_cell.length_c   1.000
_cell.angle_alpha   90.00
_cell.angle_beta   90.00
_cell.angle_gamma   90.00
#
_symmetry.space_group_name_H-M   'P 1'
#
loop_
_entity.id
_entity.type
_entity.pdbx_description
1 polymer ?
#
loop_
_entity_poly.entity_id
_entity_poly.type
_entity_poly.pdbx_seq_one_letter_code
_entity_poly.pdbx_strand_id
1 'polypeptide(L)'
;VLECGDLTVINGACNPYAVVTLSYGKTRAKEVKKTAVRKKTICPQFDETFSFYIDSKGQNQERNLYAFEDFMAGELSVSLFHDDSKVSREVLGNIFKGAFLGEVKIPIHDLDISRPHKA
;
A
#
# COMPACT_ATOMS: atom_id res chain seq x y z
N VAL A 1 0.09 7.93 -4.08
CA VAL A 1 0.36 7.04 -5.22
C VAL A 1 -0.06 7.78 -6.47
N LEU A 2 0.90 8.19 -7.30
CA LEU A 2 0.63 8.99 -8.50
C LEU A 2 0.30 8.05 -9.66
N GLU A 3 1.28 7.28 -10.11
CA GLU A 3 1.18 6.43 -11.30
C GLU A 3 2.07 5.20 -11.19
N CYS A 4 1.88 4.25 -12.11
CA CYS A 4 2.88 3.27 -12.49
C CYS A 4 2.73 2.92 -13.97
N GLY A 5 3.73 2.25 -14.54
CA GLY A 5 3.78 1.89 -15.95
C GLY A 5 4.20 0.45 -16.18
N ASP A 6 4.06 0.02 -17.44
CA ASP A 6 4.58 -1.25 -17.95
C ASP A 6 4.10 -2.50 -17.17
N LEU A 7 2.85 -2.48 -16.70
CA LEU A 7 2.27 -3.59 -15.96
C LEU A 7 1.96 -4.79 -16.84
N THR A 8 2.13 -5.98 -16.27
CA THR A 8 1.78 -7.25 -16.91
C THR A 8 0.29 -7.36 -17.18
N VAL A 9 -0.05 -7.81 -18.39
CA VAL A 9 -1.43 -8.19 -18.77
C VAL A 9 -1.70 -9.62 -18.29
N ILE A 10 -2.81 -9.81 -17.59
CA ILE A 10 -3.24 -11.10 -17.04
C ILE A 10 -4.61 -11.42 -17.60
N ASN A 11 -4.78 -12.62 -18.17
CA ASN A 11 -6.05 -13.06 -18.76
C ASN A 11 -6.62 -12.07 -19.81
N GLY A 12 -5.75 -11.41 -20.57
CA GLY A 12 -6.13 -10.45 -21.62
C GLY A 12 -6.51 -9.05 -21.12
N ALA A 13 -6.38 -8.75 -19.83
CA ALA A 13 -6.61 -7.41 -19.28
C ALA A 13 -5.61 -7.04 -18.19
N CYS A 14 -5.51 -5.75 -17.88
CA CYS A 14 -4.88 -5.28 -16.65
C CYS A 14 -5.84 -4.33 -15.95
N ASN A 15 -6.33 -4.70 -14.77
CA ASN A 15 -7.21 -3.88 -13.96
C ASN A 15 -6.48 -3.47 -12.66
N PRO A 16 -5.49 -2.57 -12.74
CA PRO A 16 -4.57 -2.37 -11.62
C PRO A 16 -5.19 -1.55 -10.48
N TYR A 17 -4.80 -1.91 -9.27
CA TYR A 17 -4.94 -1.08 -8.06
C TYR A 17 -3.70 -1.23 -7.19
N ALA A 18 -3.38 -0.17 -6.44
CA ALA A 18 -2.32 -0.19 -5.45
C ALA A 18 -2.90 -0.41 -4.05
N VAL A 19 -2.18 -1.15 -3.23
CA VAL A 19 -2.42 -1.35 -1.80
C VAL A 19 -1.25 -0.72 -1.05
N VAL A 20 -1.54 0.27 -0.22
CA VAL A 20 -0.57 0.95 0.62
C VAL A 20 -0.68 0.40 2.03
N THR A 21 0.38 -0.26 2.51
CA THR A 21 0.43 -0.88 3.83
C THR A 21 1.49 -0.18 4.67
N LEU A 22 1.08 0.41 5.79
CA LEU A 22 2.01 0.83 6.83
C LEU A 22 2.08 -0.28 7.88
N SER A 23 3.29 -0.81 8.12
CA SER A 23 3.53 -1.82 9.15
C SER A 23 4.56 -1.33 10.15
N TYR A 24 4.23 -1.36 11.45
CA TYR A 24 5.10 -0.83 12.50
C TYR A 24 4.86 -1.47 13.87
N GLY A 25 5.81 -1.25 14.78
CA GLY A 25 5.78 -1.73 16.16
C GLY A 25 5.99 -3.24 16.34
N LYS A 26 6.27 -3.63 17.59
CA LYS A 26 6.58 -5.04 17.95
C LYS A 26 5.43 -6.01 17.69
N THR A 27 4.19 -5.52 17.70
CA THR A 27 2.99 -6.31 17.40
C THR A 27 2.67 -6.36 15.90
N ARG A 28 3.50 -5.77 15.03
CA ARG A 28 3.26 -5.64 13.59
C ARG A 28 1.87 -5.08 13.31
N ALA A 29 1.52 -3.96 13.95
CA ALA A 29 0.31 -3.24 13.59
C ALA A 29 0.36 -2.93 12.09
N LYS A 30 -0.77 -3.15 11.40
CA LYS A 30 -0.90 -2.92 9.96
C LYS A 30 -2.09 -2.03 9.68
N GLU A 31 -1.84 -0.87 9.09
CA GLU A 31 -2.88 -0.05 8.47
C GLU A 31 -2.79 -0.23 6.96
N VAL A 32 -3.90 -0.64 6.33
CA VAL A 32 -3.96 -0.95 4.90
C VAL A 32 -4.98 -0.05 4.23
N LYS A 33 -4.55 0.64 3.18
CA LYS A 33 -5.38 1.46 2.29
C LYS A 33 -5.20 0.99 0.86
N LYS A 34 -6.17 1.28 0.00
CA LYS A 34 -6.10 0.90 -1.42
C LYS A 34 -6.63 2.00 -2.31
N THR A 35 -6.12 2.05 -3.53
CA THR A 35 -6.66 2.91 -4.58
C THR A 35 -7.96 2.35 -5.14
N ALA A 36 -8.65 3.16 -5.94
CA ALA A 36 -9.65 2.66 -6.87
C ALA A 36 -9.00 1.72 -7.90
N VAL A 37 -9.79 0.76 -8.40
CA VAL A 37 -9.38 -0.11 -9.50
C VAL A 37 -9.49 0.67 -10.81
N ARG A 38 -8.37 0.79 -11.53
CA ARG A 38 -8.34 1.24 -12.92
C ARG A 38 -8.61 0.05 -13.84
N LYS A 39 -9.20 0.28 -15.00
CA LYS A 39 -9.65 -0.80 -15.91
C LYS A 39 -8.86 -0.77 -17.20
N LYS A 40 -8.47 -1.97 -17.68
CA LYS A 40 -7.85 -2.19 -18.99
C LYS A 40 -6.70 -1.21 -19.31
N THR A 41 -5.78 -1.03 -18.36
CA THR A 41 -4.61 -0.17 -18.55
C THR A 41 -3.38 -0.80 -17.92
N ILE A 42 -2.25 -0.69 -18.62
CA ILE A 42 -0.92 -1.07 -18.11
C ILE A 42 -0.14 0.14 -17.56
N CYS A 43 -0.69 1.35 -17.69
CA CYS A 43 -0.11 2.60 -17.21
C CYS A 43 -1.15 3.39 -16.40
N PRO A 44 -1.57 2.90 -15.21
CA PRO A 44 -2.60 3.59 -14.43
C PRO A 44 -2.09 4.90 -13.82
N GLN A 45 -2.94 5.93 -13.93
CA GLN A 45 -2.86 7.16 -13.13
C GLN A 45 -3.84 7.01 -11.97
N PHE A 46 -3.34 7.04 -10.74
CA PHE A 46 -4.15 6.94 -9.52
C PHE A 46 -4.48 8.32 -8.98
N ASP A 47 -3.47 9.19 -8.83
CA ASP A 47 -3.57 10.53 -8.23
C ASP A 47 -4.20 10.52 -6.82
N GLU A 48 -3.92 9.47 -6.04
CA GLU A 48 -4.50 9.29 -4.70
C GLU A 48 -3.48 9.55 -3.59
N THR A 49 -3.88 10.33 -2.59
CA THR A 49 -3.09 10.61 -1.38
C THR A 49 -3.66 9.85 -0.19
N PHE A 50 -2.77 9.21 0.57
CA PHE A 50 -3.13 8.47 1.79
C PHE A 50 -2.42 9.08 3.00
N SER A 51 -3.17 9.35 4.06
CA SER A 51 -2.64 9.82 5.34
C SER A 51 -2.69 8.71 6.37
N PHE A 52 -1.58 8.44 7.07
CA PHE A 52 -1.51 7.48 8.17
C PHE A 52 -1.28 8.25 9.47
N TYR A 53 -1.97 7.84 10.54
CA TYR A 53 -1.90 8.52 11.83
C TYR A 53 -1.20 7.63 12.86
N ILE A 54 -0.21 8.20 13.54
CA ILE A 54 0.54 7.49 14.57
C ILE A 54 -0.05 7.90 15.92
N ASP A 55 -0.77 6.97 16.55
CA ASP A 55 -1.36 7.18 17.86
C ASP A 55 -0.28 7.20 18.94
N SER A 56 0.12 8.39 19.41
CA SER A 56 0.99 8.54 20.58
C SER A 56 0.17 8.41 21.88
N LYS A 57 -0.19 7.19 22.27
CA LYS A 57 -0.96 6.95 23.51
C LYS A 57 -0.11 6.99 24.79
N GLY A 58 1.10 7.56 24.73
CA GLY A 58 1.98 7.65 25.89
C GLY A 58 1.45 8.65 26.91
N GLN A 59 1.15 8.16 28.12
CA GLN A 59 0.81 9.00 29.27
C GLN A 59 2.00 9.85 29.76
N ASN A 60 3.21 9.58 29.26
CA ASN A 60 4.45 10.30 29.60
C ASN A 60 5.41 10.36 28.39
N GLN A 61 6.48 11.16 28.50
CA GLN A 61 7.44 11.39 27.43
C GLN A 61 8.19 10.12 27.01
N GLU A 62 8.59 9.27 27.97
CA GLU A 62 9.29 8.01 27.66
C GLU A 62 8.46 7.06 26.79
N ARG A 63 7.17 6.85 27.10
CA ARG A 63 6.31 6.00 26.26
C ARG A 63 6.09 6.57 24.86
N ASN A 64 6.13 7.88 24.71
CA ASN A 64 6.07 8.51 23.38
C ASN A 64 7.35 8.28 22.58
N LEU A 65 8.53 8.29 23.24
CA LEU A 65 9.80 7.94 22.59
C LEU A 65 9.78 6.48 22.08
N TYR A 66 9.34 5.53 22.91
CA TYR A 66 9.21 4.13 22.47
C TYR A 66 8.21 3.94 21.33
N ALA A 67 7.07 4.64 21.35
CA ALA A 67 6.10 4.58 20.25
C ALA A 67 6.67 5.14 18.94
N PHE A 68 7.50 6.18 19.04
CA PHE A 68 8.19 6.77 17.90
C PHE A 68 9.30 5.85 17.36
N GLU A 69 10.12 5.26 18.22
CA GLU A 69 11.13 4.28 17.81
C GLU A 69 10.50 3.05 17.12
N ASP A 70 9.41 2.53 17.68
CA ASP A 70 8.65 1.42 17.10
C ASP A 70 8.05 1.78 15.72
N PHE A 71 7.67 3.05 15.52
CA PHE A 71 7.22 3.58 14.24
C PHE A 71 8.37 3.71 13.23
N MET A 72 9.52 4.26 13.66
CA MET A 72 10.70 4.44 12.81
C MET A 72 11.32 3.11 12.37
N ALA A 73 11.14 2.06 13.17
CA ALA A 73 11.48 0.68 12.79
C ALA A 73 10.49 0.04 11.79
N GLY A 74 9.42 0.75 11.41
CA GLY A 74 8.40 0.28 10.48
C GLY A 74 8.79 0.28 9.01
N GLU A 75 7.88 -0.21 8.18
CA GLU A 75 7.97 -0.28 6.72
C GLU A 75 6.65 0.18 6.10
N LEU A 76 6.74 1.10 5.12
CA LEU A 76 5.67 1.44 4.20
C LEU A 76 5.84 0.62 2.93
N SER A 77 4.83 -0.17 2.53
CA SER A 77 4.83 -0.87 1.25
C SER A 77 3.72 -0.38 0.34
N VAL A 78 4.01 -0.34 -0.96
CA VAL A 78 3.05 -0.10 -2.03
C VAL A 78 3.07 -1.32 -2.94
N SER A 79 2.03 -2.14 -2.83
CA SER A 79 1.88 -3.39 -3.57
C SER A 79 0.84 -3.21 -4.68
N LEU A 80 1.16 -3.61 -5.91
CA LEU A 80 0.25 -3.53 -7.06
C LEU A 80 -0.42 -4.87 -7.32
N PHE A 81 -1.70 -4.81 -7.69
CA PHE A 81 -2.51 -5.98 -7.99
C PHE A 81 -3.39 -5.74 -9.21
N HIS A 82 -3.63 -6.80 -9.98
CA HIS A 82 -4.66 -6.88 -10.99
C HIS A 82 -5.96 -7.39 -10.33
N ASP A 83 -7.07 -6.66 -10.47
CA ASP A 83 -8.39 -7.12 -10.06
C ASP A 83 -9.01 -8.05 -11.11
N ASP A 84 -9.13 -9.34 -10.75
CA ASP A 84 -9.79 -10.36 -11.55
C ASP A 84 -11.15 -10.79 -10.99
N SER A 85 -11.70 -10.04 -10.02
CA SER A 85 -12.90 -10.45 -9.26
C SER A 85 -14.11 -10.71 -10.15
N LYS A 86 -14.22 -10.02 -11.29
CA LYS A 86 -15.31 -10.24 -12.26
C LYS A 86 -15.20 -11.59 -12.96
N VAL A 87 -14.04 -11.87 -13.57
CA VAL A 87 -13.78 -13.15 -14.25
C VAL A 87 -13.82 -14.29 -13.24
N SER A 88 -13.22 -14.09 -12.07
CA SER A 88 -13.22 -15.11 -11.02
C SER A 88 -14.63 -15.41 -10.51
N ARG A 89 -15.52 -14.42 -10.39
CA ARG A 89 -16.91 -14.66 -10.01
C ARG A 89 -17.66 -15.46 -11.06
N GLU A 90 -17.47 -15.13 -12.34
CA GLU A 90 -18.23 -15.72 -13.45
C GLU A 90 -17.73 -17.12 -13.84
N VAL A 91 -16.42 -17.37 -13.77
CA VAL A 91 -15.77 -18.56 -14.33
C VAL A 91 -15.22 -19.50 -13.25
N LEU A 92 -14.79 -18.97 -12.10
CA LEU A 92 -13.99 -19.71 -11.11
C LEU A 92 -14.53 -19.60 -9.68
N GLY A 93 -15.82 -19.26 -9.50
CA GLY A 93 -16.47 -19.26 -8.17
C GLY A 93 -15.79 -18.42 -7.09
N ASN A 94 -15.19 -17.27 -7.44
CA ASN A 94 -14.43 -16.37 -6.54
C ASN A 94 -13.08 -16.93 -6.00
N ILE A 95 -12.49 -17.94 -6.64
CA ILE A 95 -11.21 -18.52 -6.21
C ILE A 95 -10.02 -17.54 -6.36
N PHE A 96 -10.09 -16.59 -7.31
CA PHE A 96 -9.02 -15.64 -7.61
C PHE A 96 -9.51 -14.19 -7.41
N LYS A 97 -9.16 -13.58 -6.28
CA LYS A 97 -9.57 -12.18 -5.97
C LYS A 97 -8.67 -11.12 -6.64
N GLY A 98 -7.70 -11.56 -7.43
CA GLY A 98 -6.72 -10.74 -8.10
C GLY A 98 -5.35 -11.41 -8.16
N ALA A 99 -4.42 -10.78 -8.88
CA ALA A 99 -3.05 -11.26 -9.05
C ALA A 99 -2.05 -10.17 -8.66
N PHE A 100 -0.96 -10.55 -7.98
CA PHE A 100 0.10 -9.63 -7.58
C PHE A 100 0.95 -9.22 -8.79
N LEU A 101 1.25 -7.93 -8.91
CA LEU A 101 2.00 -7.34 -10.03
C LEU A 101 3.38 -6.81 -9.62
N GLY A 102 3.60 -6.57 -8.34
CA GLY A 102 4.87 -6.03 -7.84
C GLY A 102 4.71 -5.27 -6.54
N GLU A 103 5.82 -4.97 -5.87
CA GLU A 103 5.83 -4.23 -4.62
C GLU A 103 7.08 -3.36 -4.51
N VAL A 104 6.90 -2.19 -3.91
CA VAL A 104 7.98 -1.35 -3.40
C VAL A 104 7.84 -1.26 -1.89
N LYS A 105 8.95 -1.43 -1.17
CA LYS A 105 9.04 -1.33 0.29
C LYS A 105 9.99 -0.19 0.64
N ILE A 106 9.54 0.65 1.57
CA ILE A 106 10.23 1.84 2.01
C ILE A 106 10.34 1.76 3.54
N PRO A 107 11.54 1.52 4.08
CA PRO A 107 11.76 1.62 5.52
C PRO A 107 11.46 3.04 6.00
N ILE A 108 10.74 3.17 7.11
CA ILE A 108 10.33 4.49 7.62
C ILE A 108 11.54 5.32 8.07
N HIS A 109 12.60 4.68 8.57
CA HIS A 109 13.83 5.36 8.96
C HIS A 109 14.58 6.04 7.80
N ASP A 110 14.29 5.64 6.55
CA ASP A 110 14.88 6.27 5.35
C ASP A 110 14.08 7.49 4.88
N LEU A 111 12.90 7.73 5.48
CA LEU A 111 12.06 8.87 5.12
C LEU A 111 12.47 10.12 5.91
N ASP A 112 12.75 11.20 5.19
CA ASP A 112 12.79 12.53 5.79
C ASP A 112 11.37 12.98 6.15
N ILE A 113 10.91 12.58 7.33
CA ILE A 113 9.62 12.96 7.91
C ILE A 113 9.53 14.45 8.28
N SER A 114 10.63 15.22 8.20
CA SER A 114 10.61 16.66 8.42
C SER A 114 10.13 17.46 7.19
N ARG A 115 10.03 16.80 6.02
CA ARG A 115 9.60 17.43 4.77
C ARG A 115 8.51 16.60 4.11
N PRO A 116 7.48 17.23 3.51
CA PRO A 116 6.58 16.52 2.62
C PRO A 116 7.40 15.96 1.45
N HIS A 117 7.48 14.63 1.36
CA HIS A 117 8.12 13.97 0.23
C HIS A 117 7.26 14.20 -1.01
N LYS A 118 7.71 15.09 -1.90
CA LYS A 118 7.16 15.23 -3.25
C LYS A 118 7.92 14.24 -4.12
N ALA A 119 7.25 13.16 -4.50
CA ALA A 119 7.66 12.30 -5.61
C ALA A 119 7.60 13.10 -6.92
#